data_AF-A0A139SNC6-F1
#
_entry.id   AF-A0A139SNC6-F1
#
_cell.length_a   1.000
_cell.length_b   1.000
_cell.length_c   1.000
_cell.angle_alpha   90.00
_cell.angle_beta   90.00
_cell.angle_gamma   90.00
#
_symmetry.space_group_name_H-M   'P 1'
#
loop_
_entity.id
_entity.type
_entity.pdbx_description
1 polymer ?
#
loop_
_entity_poly.entity_id
_entity_poly.type
_entity_poly.pdbx_seq_one_letter_code
_entity_poly.pdbx_strand_id
1 'polypeptide(L)' 'MAATEENFKDYKRVEKKALELLAEMRATNGQTVDIELALLVAIFELHKGTLPAQTIGSIIQGHLKQIIPYYAAP' A
#
# COMPACT_ATOMS: atom_id res chain seq x y z
N MET A 1 4.14 -17.81 -18.02
CA MET A 1 3.50 -16.48 -18.12
C MET A 1 2.19 -16.36 -17.31
N ALA A 2 1.66 -17.41 -16.66
CA ALA A 2 0.39 -17.35 -15.93
C ALA A 2 0.47 -16.71 -14.51
N ALA A 3 1.58 -16.89 -13.80
CA ALA A 3 1.73 -16.36 -12.43
C ALA A 3 1.72 -14.82 -12.37
N THR A 4 2.08 -14.15 -13.47
CA THR A 4 2.19 -12.69 -13.53
C THR A 4 0.83 -12.00 -13.63
N GLU A 5 -0.14 -12.60 -14.34
CA GLU A 5 -1.49 -12.05 -14.48
C GLU A 5 -2.33 -12.23 -13.22
N GLU A 6 -2.18 -13.35 -12.52
CA GLU A 6 -2.92 -13.62 -11.29
C GLU A 6 -2.47 -12.69 -10.15
N ASN A 7 -1.16 -12.51 -9.99
CA ASN A 7 -0.60 -11.53 -9.05
C ASN A 7 -1.07 -10.10 -9.36
N PHE A 8 -1.16 -9.73 -10.65
CA PHE A 8 -1.65 -8.41 -11.04
C PHE A 8 -3.12 -8.20 -10.69
N LYS A 9 -3.96 -9.24 -10.81
CA LYS A 9 -5.38 -9.17 -10.38
C LYS A 9 -5.51 -8.95 -8.88
N ASP A 10 -4.65 -9.56 -8.08
CA ASP A 10 -4.64 -9.34 -6.63
C ASP A 10 -4.17 -7.92 -6.27
N TYR A 11 -3.18 -7.38 -6.99
CA TYR A 11 -2.79 -5.96 -6.84
C TYR A 11 -3.97 -5.01 -7.14
N LYS A 12 -4.74 -5.26 -8.20
CA LYS A 12 -5.92 -4.44 -8.53
C LYS A 12 -7.04 -4.54 -7.50
N ARG A 13 -7.20 -5.70 -6.84
CA ARG A 13 -8.17 -5.86 -5.74
C ARG A 13 -7.76 -5.06 -4.51
N VAL A 14 -6.48 -5.14 -4.12
CA VAL A 14 -5.93 -4.40 -2.97
C VAL A 14 -5.98 -2.90 -3.23
N GLU A 15 -5.61 -2.45 -4.44
CA GLU A 15 -5.72 -1.06 -4.88
C GLU A 15 -7.15 -0.52 -4.74
N LYS A 16 -8.16 -1.27 -5.23
CA LYS A 16 -9.56 -0.87 -5.09
C LYS A 16 -9.93 -0.64 -3.62
N LYS A 17 -9.51 -1.54 -2.72
CA LYS A 17 -9.82 -1.40 -1.29
C LYS A 17 -9.12 -0.21 -0.64
N ALA A 18 -7.88 0.07 -1.03
CA ALA A 18 -7.14 1.24 -0.57
C ALA A 18 -7.82 2.56 -1.02
N LEU A 19 -8.35 2.60 -2.24
CA LEU A 19 -9.09 3.75 -2.76
C LEU A 19 -10.44 3.97 -2.06
N GLU A 20 -11.14 2.89 -1.69
CA GLU A 20 -12.35 2.96 -0.86
C GLU A 20 -12.05 3.59 0.51
N LEU A 21 -11.00 3.11 1.18
CA LEU A 21 -10.58 3.65 2.48
C LEU A 21 -10.16 5.13 2.38
N LEU A 22 -9.45 5.52 1.31
CA LEU A 22 -9.13 6.92 1.06
C LEU A 22 -10.39 7.79 0.94
N ALA A 23 -11.40 7.33 0.19
CA ALA A 23 -12.64 8.07 -0.01
C ALA A 23 -13.37 8.29 1.32
N GLU A 24 -13.41 7.26 2.17
CA GLU A 24 -13.96 7.33 3.53
C GLU A 24 -13.19 8.32 4.42
N MET A 25 -11.86 8.30 4.37
CA MET A 25 -11.00 9.24 5.11
C MET A 25 -11.16 10.70 4.65
N ARG A 26 -11.32 10.93 3.34
CA ARG A 26 -11.57 12.26 2.78
C ARG A 26 -12.95 12.81 3.16
N ALA A 27 -13.96 11.94 3.24
CA ALA A 27 -15.31 12.33 3.60
C ALA A 27 -15.46 12.77 5.06
N THR A 28 -14.54 12.35 5.94
CA THR A 28 -14.65 12.55 7.39
C THR A 28 -13.89 13.76 7.94
N ASN A 29 -12.73 14.13 7.37
CA ASN A 29 -11.82 15.07 8.06
C ASN A 29 -11.62 16.47 7.47
N GLY A 30 -12.06 16.78 6.24
CA GLY A 30 -11.93 18.13 5.64
C GLY A 30 -10.49 18.67 5.48
N GLN A 31 -9.48 18.02 6.07
CA GLN A 31 -8.06 18.25 5.91
C GLN A 31 -7.50 17.30 4.86
N THR A 32 -6.53 17.80 4.09
CA THR A 32 -5.66 17.00 3.23
C THR A 32 -4.86 16.02 4.08
N VAL A 33 -5.39 14.82 4.28
CA VAL A 33 -4.63 13.71 4.83
C VAL A 33 -3.68 13.23 3.73
N ASP A 34 -2.39 13.20 4.04
CA ASP A 34 -1.37 12.56 3.22
C ASP A 34 -1.70 11.05 3.18
N ILE A 35 -2.27 10.62 2.05
CA ILE A 35 -2.76 9.25 1.88
C ILE A 35 -1.61 8.27 1.97
N GLU A 36 -0.44 8.64 1.45
CA GLU A 36 0.76 7.83 1.49
C GLU A 36 1.13 7.55 2.95
N LEU A 37 1.13 8.57 3.81
CA LEU A 37 1.38 8.41 5.23
C LEU A 37 0.30 7.55 5.91
N ALA A 38 -0.99 7.75 5.59
CA ALA A 38 -2.07 6.97 6.16
C ALA A 38 -1.97 5.47 5.83
N LEU A 39 -1.66 5.15 4.57
CA LEU A 39 -1.47 3.78 4.10
C LEU A 39 -0.23 3.15 4.76
N LEU A 40 0.86 3.90 4.90
CA LEU A 40 2.05 3.44 5.62
C LEU A 40 1.71 3.10 7.07
N VAL A 41 1.06 4.02 7.80
CA VAL A 41 0.65 3.79 9.20
C VAL A 41 -0.25 2.57 9.33
N ALA A 42 -1.21 2.37 8.43
CA ALA A 42 -2.08 1.20 8.43
C ALA A 42 -1.30 -0.12 8.32
N ILE A 43 -0.24 -0.17 7.49
CA ILE A 43 0.63 -1.35 7.37
C ILE A 43 1.36 -1.63 8.69
N PHE A 44 1.85 -0.59 9.39
CA PHE A 44 2.52 -0.75 10.68
C PHE A 44 1.55 -1.24 11.77
N GLU A 45 0.34 -0.68 11.84
CA GLU A 45 -0.66 -1.10 12.83
C GLU A 45 -1.14 -2.55 12.61
N LEU A 46 -1.29 -3.00 11.36
CA LEU A 46 -1.63 -4.40 11.04
C LEU A 46 -0.60 -5.43 11.55
N HIS A 47 0.67 -5.04 11.61
CA HIS A 47 1.77 -5.91 12.06
C HIS A 47 2.22 -5.63 13.50
N LYS A 48 1.46 -4.80 14.22
CA LYS A 48 1.79 -4.40 15.58
C LYS A 48 1.76 -5.60 16.52
N GLY A 49 2.86 -5.80 17.23
CA GLY A 49 3.03 -6.94 18.14
C GLY A 49 3.37 -8.26 17.45
N THR A 50 3.42 -8.31 16.11
CA THR A 50 3.84 -9.51 15.35
C THR A 50 5.22 -9.35 14.74
N LEU A 51 5.54 -8.18 14.16
CA LEU A 51 6.84 -7.89 13.55
C LEU A 51 7.46 -6.61 14.12
N PRO A 52 8.81 -6.53 14.24
CA PRO A 52 9.49 -5.28 14.57
C PRO A 52 9.25 -4.21 13.49
N ALA A 53 9.15 -2.95 13.91
CA ALA A 53 8.97 -1.81 13.00
C ALA A 53 10.04 -1.77 11.89
N GLN A 54 11.30 -2.03 12.23
CA GLN A 54 12.40 -2.08 11.25
C GLN A 54 12.20 -3.16 10.18
N THR A 55 11.62 -4.31 10.55
CA THR A 55 11.32 -5.40 9.60
C THR A 55 10.23 -4.98 8.63
N ILE A 56 9.15 -4.38 9.14
CA ILE A 56 8.04 -3.87 8.32
C ILE A 56 8.54 -2.79 7.34
N GLY A 57 9.35 -1.84 7.84
CA GLY A 57 9.96 -0.80 7.00
C GLY A 57 10.81 -1.38 5.86
N SER A 58 11.58 -2.43 6.16
CA SER A 58 12.41 -3.12 5.16
C SER A 58 11.57 -3.82 4.08
N ILE A 59 10.45 -4.44 4.46
CA ILE A 59 9.49 -5.07 3.54
C ILE A 59 8.87 -4.02 2.60
N ILE A 60 8.39 -2.90 3.15
CA ILE A 60 7.81 -1.80 2.38
C ILE A 60 8.83 -1.26 1.35
N GLN A 61 10.08 -1.02 1.79
CA GLN A 61 11.14 -0.58 0.88
C GLN A 61 11.45 -1.61 -0.21
N GLY A 62 11.40 -2.90 0.10
CA GLY A 62 11.55 -3.98 -0.86
C GLY A 62 10.47 -3.94 -1.95
N HIS A 63 9.20 -3.80 -1.56
CA HIS A 63 8.09 -3.68 -2.50
C HIS A 63 8.17 -2.41 -3.34
N LEU A 64 8.54 -1.27 -2.76
CA LEU A 64 8.75 -0.02 -3.52
C LEU A 64 9.80 -0.21 -4.63
N LYS A 65 10.94 -0.83 -4.33
CA LYS A 65 11.97 -1.14 -5.33
C LYS A 65 11.46 -2.03 -6.46
N GLN A 66 10.54 -2.96 -6.14
CA GLN A 66 9.94 -3.83 -7.14
C GLN A 66 8.94 -3.10 -8.03
N ILE A 67 8.10 -2.23 -7.48
CA ILE A 67 7.00 -1.61 -8.24
C ILE A 67 7.45 -0.39 -9.04
N ILE A 68 8.43 0.40 -8.55
CA ILE A 68 8.86 1.65 -9.19
C ILE A 68 9.18 1.47 -10.69
N PRO A 69 9.95 0.45 -11.12
CA PRO A 69 10.25 0.25 -12.54
C PRO A 69 9.02 0.10 -13.44
N TYR A 70 7.91 -0.45 -12.92
CA TYR A 70 6.67 -0.62 -13.69
C TYR A 70 5.91 0.68 -13.93
N TYR A 71 6.07 1.66 -13.04
CA TYR A 71 5.44 2.98 -13.14
C TYR A 71 6.38 4.06 -13.69
N ALA A 72 7.68 3.76 -13.80
CA ALA A 72 8.69 4.61 -14.42
C ALA A 72 8.84 4.36 -15.93
N ALA A 73 8.21 3.31 -16.46
CA ALA A 73 8.15 3.06 -17.89
C ALA A 73 7.16 4.05 -18.56
N PRO A 74 7.55 4.72 -19.67
CA PRO A 74 6.72 5.69 -20.36
C PRO A 74 5.47 5.09 -21.02
#